data_AF-A0A2T0T6I3-F1
#
_entry.id   AF-A0A2T0T6I3-F1
#
_cell.length_a   1.000
_cell.length_b   1.000
_cell.length_c   1.000
_cell.angle_alpha   90.00
_cell.angle_beta   90.00
_cell.angle_gamma   90.00
#
_symmetry.space_group_name_H-M   'P 1'
#
loop_
_entity.id
_entity.type
_entity.pdbx_description
1 polymer ?
#
loop_
_entity_poly.entity_id
_entity_poly.type
_entity_poly.pdbx_seq_one_letter_code
_entity_poly.pdbx_strand_id
1 'polypeptide(L)'
;MSEPESRLQVVFADLRRAVDDVILKHEVTLDELLATLDWVRQVADAGQLQAASILFYKTVLKATAGASYAHPEKDGASYWEMEGPARIPDSPVLPSPAVLPMRPDEPGEPLVVSGTVRTTAGTPLPGAVLDVWQIDADDVYSGVDSSAFLPLDIPNDSTGIPTYNLRARVVTDVDGRYEFRTVMPGTETFGLPPDTPLTTLVDALRLQGMRPLHIHSIVSAAGCLPLTTQIYFDGDPLVTSTVEGAVPAAAVKSTTREPDRPHRSLTYDFVLRPASQINH
;
A
#
# COMPACT_ATOMS: atom_id res chain seq x y z
N MET A 1 38.94 24.35 11.85
CA MET A 1 37.51 24.15 11.50
C MET A 1 37.27 22.65 11.62
N SER A 2 36.33 22.21 12.45
CA SER A 2 36.00 20.78 12.53
C SER A 2 35.32 20.35 11.22
N GLU A 3 35.60 19.14 10.75
CA GLU A 3 34.85 18.58 9.63
C GLU A 3 33.36 18.50 9.99
N PRO A 4 32.44 18.78 9.05
CA PRO A 4 31.01 18.61 9.27
C PRO A 4 30.69 17.13 9.51
N GLU A 5 29.77 16.86 10.45
CA GLU A 5 29.33 15.49 10.75
C GLU A 5 28.73 14.80 9.52
N SER A 6 29.04 13.53 9.35
CA SER A 6 28.46 12.69 8.31
C SER A 6 26.99 12.37 8.61
N ARG A 7 26.20 12.09 7.56
CA ARG A 7 24.81 11.63 7.70
C ARG A 7 24.69 10.40 8.60
N LEU A 8 25.65 9.48 8.53
CA LEU A 8 25.68 8.29 9.38
C LEU A 8 25.79 8.65 10.87
N GLN A 9 26.65 9.61 11.22
CA GLN A 9 26.82 10.06 12.60
C GLN A 9 25.54 10.70 13.14
N VAL A 10 24.91 11.58 12.36
CA VAL A 10 23.66 12.25 12.75
C VAL A 10 22.54 11.22 12.98
N VAL A 11 22.30 10.35 11.99
CA VAL A 11 21.24 9.33 12.08
C VAL A 11 21.50 8.35 13.22
N PHE A 12 22.75 7.93 13.43
CA PHE A 12 23.10 7.03 14.53
C PHE A 12 22.88 7.68 15.90
N ALA A 13 23.28 8.95 16.07
CA ALA A 13 23.06 9.68 17.31
C ALA A 13 21.56 9.81 17.64
N ASP A 14 20.74 10.09 16.63
CA ASP A 14 19.28 10.20 16.80
C ASP A 14 18.62 8.84 17.06
N LEU A 15 19.02 7.79 16.34
CA LEU A 15 18.55 6.43 16.59
C LEU A 15 18.90 5.98 18.01
N ARG A 16 20.14 6.23 18.44
CA ARG A 16 20.60 5.87 19.78
C ARG A 16 19.76 6.56 20.84
N ARG A 17 19.51 7.86 20.69
CA ARG A 17 18.66 8.63 21.61
C ARG A 17 17.25 8.07 21.66
N ALA A 18 16.65 7.76 20.51
CA ALA A 18 15.31 7.16 20.46
C ALA A 18 15.25 5.80 21.16
N VAL A 19 16.28 4.96 21.03
CA VAL A 19 16.38 3.69 21.75
C VAL A 19 16.54 3.91 23.26
N ASP A 20 17.42 4.83 23.67
CA ASP A 20 17.62 5.17 25.09
C ASP A 20 16.31 5.70 25.71
N ASP A 21 15.56 6.54 25.01
CA ASP A 21 14.26 7.07 25.45
C ASP A 21 13.23 5.95 25.66
N VAL A 22 13.19 4.94 24.77
CA VAL A 22 12.31 3.77 24.91
C VAL A 22 12.73 2.92 26.11
N ILE A 23 14.02 2.65 26.28
CA ILE A 23 14.56 1.89 27.41
C ILE A 23 14.17 2.55 28.74
N LEU A 24 14.41 3.85 28.86
CA LEU A 24 14.12 4.59 30.09
C LEU A 24 12.62 4.70 30.36
N LYS A 25 11.81 4.96 29.32
CA LYS A 25 10.35 5.09 29.46
C LYS A 25 9.68 3.81 29.93
N HIS A 26 10.19 2.65 29.48
CA HIS A 26 9.58 1.34 29.75
C HIS A 26 10.36 0.52 30.79
N GLU A 27 11.40 1.09 31.40
CA GLU A 27 12.26 0.42 32.38
C GLU A 27 12.81 -0.92 31.87
N VAL A 28 13.18 -0.98 30.59
CA VAL A 28 13.65 -2.22 29.94
C VAL A 28 14.81 -2.81 30.72
N THR A 29 14.66 -4.06 31.13
CA THR A 29 15.62 -4.79 31.95
C THR A 29 16.79 -5.30 31.12
N LEU A 30 17.88 -5.66 31.80
CA LEU A 30 19.02 -6.32 31.15
C LEU A 30 18.60 -7.65 30.51
N ASP A 31 17.73 -8.41 31.15
CA ASP A 31 17.25 -9.70 30.64
C ASP A 31 16.43 -9.53 29.35
N GLU A 32 15.56 -8.52 29.28
CA GLU A 32 14.80 -8.20 28.05
C GLU A 32 15.70 -7.72 26.91
N LEU A 33 16.73 -6.92 27.21
CA LEU A 33 17.72 -6.51 26.22
C LEU A 33 18.47 -7.73 25.66
N LEU A 34 18.95 -8.63 26.53
CA LEU A 34 19.65 -9.84 26.13
C LEU A 34 18.74 -10.79 25.34
N ALA A 35 17.47 -10.93 25.73
CA ALA A 35 16.48 -11.69 24.98
C ALA A 35 16.23 -11.11 23.59
N THR A 36 16.18 -9.77 23.45
CA THR A 36 16.04 -9.09 22.16
C THR A 36 17.25 -9.37 21.25
N LEU A 37 18.47 -9.29 21.79
CA LEU A 37 19.68 -9.60 21.03
C LEU A 37 19.73 -11.06 20.59
N ASP A 38 19.30 -11.99 21.45
CA ASP A 38 19.20 -13.39 21.09
C ASP A 38 18.15 -13.64 19.99
N TRP A 39 17.00 -12.96 20.06
CA TRP A 39 16.00 -13.01 19.00
C TRP A 39 16.54 -12.50 17.65
N VAL A 40 17.27 -11.37 17.63
CA VAL A 40 17.91 -10.87 16.40
C VAL A 40 18.89 -11.88 15.82
N ARG A 41 19.67 -12.55 16.67
CA ARG A 41 20.56 -13.64 16.26
C ARG A 41 19.76 -14.80 15.65
N GLN A 42 18.67 -15.24 16.29
CA GLN A 42 17.83 -16.33 15.77
C GLN A 42 17.20 -15.97 14.40
N VAL A 43 16.73 -14.73 14.22
CA VAL A 43 16.24 -14.24 12.91
C VAL A 43 17.33 -14.33 11.84
N ALA A 44 18.58 -13.98 12.19
CA ALA A 44 19.72 -14.10 11.28
C ALA A 44 20.08 -15.55 10.95
N ASP A 45 20.15 -16.42 11.96
CA ASP A 45 20.45 -17.84 11.80
C ASP A 45 19.38 -18.55 10.96
N ALA A 46 18.13 -18.10 11.04
CA ALA A 46 17.01 -18.59 10.23
C ALA A 46 16.96 -17.99 8.80
N GLY A 47 17.87 -17.10 8.43
CA GLY A 47 17.87 -16.42 7.12
C GLY A 47 16.76 -15.39 6.93
N GLN A 48 16.10 -14.95 8.02
CA GLN A 48 14.91 -14.10 7.98
C GLN A 48 15.20 -12.60 8.06
N LEU A 49 16.48 -12.17 8.05
CA LEU A 49 16.83 -10.74 8.14
C LEU A 49 16.19 -9.90 7.02
N GLN A 50 16.11 -10.45 5.81
CA GLN A 50 15.51 -9.74 4.69
C GLN A 50 13.99 -9.62 4.86
N ALA A 51 13.31 -10.68 5.28
CA ALA A 51 11.88 -10.66 5.58
C ALA A 51 11.53 -9.73 6.75
N ALA A 52 12.40 -9.64 7.77
CA ALA A 52 12.22 -8.75 8.91
C ALA A 52 12.15 -7.25 8.52
N SER A 53 12.60 -6.88 7.32
CA SER A 53 12.43 -5.52 6.79
C SER A 53 10.97 -5.08 6.69
N ILE A 54 10.01 -6.03 6.61
CA ILE A 54 8.57 -5.73 6.51
C ILE A 54 8.06 -4.85 7.66
N LEU A 55 8.67 -4.94 8.84
CA LEU A 55 8.33 -4.15 10.03
C LEU A 55 8.54 -2.63 9.83
N PHE A 56 9.41 -2.25 8.90
CA PHE A 56 9.83 -0.84 8.70
C PHE A 56 9.75 -0.37 7.26
N TYR A 57 9.59 -1.29 6.31
CA TYR A 57 9.67 -1.04 4.87
C TYR A 57 8.74 0.09 4.42
N LYS A 58 7.48 0.04 4.83
CA LYS A 58 6.46 1.06 4.52
C LYS A 58 6.88 2.48 4.96
N THR A 59 7.45 2.61 6.16
CA THR A 59 7.92 3.90 6.69
C THR A 59 9.09 4.45 5.89
N VAL A 60 10.03 3.59 5.48
CA VAL A 60 11.17 3.98 4.63
C VAL A 60 10.68 4.46 3.26
N LEU A 61 9.73 3.76 2.64
CA LEU A 61 9.17 4.17 1.36
C LEU A 61 8.39 5.49 1.46
N LYS A 62 7.63 5.69 2.54
CA LYS A 62 6.92 6.96 2.79
C LYS A 62 7.88 8.15 2.88
N ALA A 63 9.04 7.97 3.53
CA ALA A 63 10.06 9.01 3.66
C ALA A 63 10.85 9.27 2.36
N THR A 64 10.75 8.37 1.37
CA THR A 64 11.48 8.44 0.11
C THR A 64 10.52 8.62 -1.07
N ALA A 65 9.98 7.53 -1.60
CA ALA A 65 9.02 7.54 -2.71
C ALA A 65 7.75 8.36 -2.42
N GLY A 66 7.30 8.38 -1.15
CA GLY A 66 6.14 9.14 -0.72
C GLY A 66 6.40 10.60 -0.32
N ALA A 67 7.65 11.07 -0.37
CA ALA A 67 8.02 12.37 0.18
C ALA A 67 7.27 13.54 -0.46
N SER A 68 6.97 13.47 -1.77
CA SER A 68 6.22 14.49 -2.50
C SER A 68 4.76 14.64 -2.06
N TYR A 69 4.21 13.62 -1.40
CA TYR A 69 2.86 13.57 -0.82
C TYR A 69 2.88 13.49 0.72
N ALA A 70 4.02 13.79 1.34
CA ALA A 70 4.11 13.90 2.80
C ALA A 70 3.21 15.05 3.32
N HIS A 71 2.74 14.91 4.55
CA HIS A 71 1.89 15.90 5.23
C HIS A 71 0.58 16.27 4.51
N PRO A 72 -0.24 15.30 4.05
CA PRO A 72 -1.51 15.59 3.38
C PRO A 72 -2.51 16.34 4.28
N GLU A 73 -2.35 16.30 5.60
CA GLU A 73 -3.15 17.07 6.56
C GLU A 73 -3.02 18.59 6.39
N LYS A 74 -1.98 19.07 5.70
CA LYS A 74 -1.72 20.50 5.52
C LYS A 74 -2.45 21.11 4.32
N ASP A 75 -2.74 20.32 3.30
CA ASP A 75 -3.26 20.81 2.02
C ASP A 75 -4.42 19.97 1.45
N GLY A 76 -4.82 18.91 2.15
CA GLY A 76 -5.93 18.05 1.75
C GLY A 76 -5.60 17.14 0.57
N ALA A 77 -4.32 16.97 0.22
CA ALA A 77 -3.91 15.96 -0.75
C ALA A 77 -4.31 14.56 -0.30
N SER A 78 -4.51 13.64 -1.24
CA SER A 78 -4.72 12.23 -0.91
C SER A 78 -3.45 11.62 -0.30
N TYR A 79 -3.62 10.64 0.57
CA TYR A 79 -2.50 9.95 1.21
C TYR A 79 -1.74 9.11 0.20
N TRP A 80 -0.42 9.24 0.21
CA TRP A 80 0.45 8.31 -0.48
C TRP A 80 0.47 6.96 0.24
N GLU A 81 0.44 5.91 -0.55
CA GLU A 81 0.67 4.53 -0.12
C GLU A 81 1.64 3.85 -1.10
N MET A 82 2.29 2.79 -0.66
CA MET A 82 3.32 2.15 -1.47
C MET A 82 2.76 1.49 -2.73
N GLU A 83 3.58 1.44 -3.77
CA GLU A 83 3.22 0.79 -5.03
C GLU A 83 3.05 -0.71 -4.85
N GLY A 84 3.95 -1.35 -4.10
CA GLY A 84 4.06 -2.80 -4.09
C GLY A 84 4.69 -3.34 -5.40
N PRO A 85 5.08 -4.62 -5.42
CA PRO A 85 5.82 -5.20 -6.54
C PRO A 85 4.93 -5.68 -7.70
N ALA A 86 3.61 -5.75 -7.50
CA ALA A 86 2.70 -6.40 -8.43
C ALA A 86 2.29 -5.54 -9.63
N ARG A 87 2.78 -4.31 -9.77
CA ARG A 87 2.44 -3.46 -10.93
C ARG A 87 3.14 -3.96 -12.19
N ILE A 88 2.41 -4.03 -13.30
CA ILE A 88 2.96 -4.32 -14.63
C ILE A 88 2.66 -3.16 -15.59
N PRO A 89 3.53 -2.90 -16.58
CA PRO A 89 3.30 -1.85 -17.57
C PRO A 89 2.20 -2.21 -18.57
N ASP A 90 1.76 -1.20 -19.32
CA ASP A 90 0.93 -1.35 -20.52
C ASP A 90 -0.47 -1.94 -20.31
N SER A 91 -1.02 -1.85 -19.09
CA SER A 91 -2.43 -2.16 -18.82
C SER A 91 -3.37 -1.42 -19.80
N PRO A 92 -4.49 -2.05 -20.23
CA PRO A 92 -5.44 -1.47 -21.18
C PRO A 92 -5.92 -0.08 -20.75
N VAL A 93 -5.99 0.86 -21.70
CA VAL A 93 -6.53 2.20 -21.45
C VAL A 93 -8.03 2.19 -21.74
N LEU A 94 -8.84 2.59 -20.77
CA LEU A 94 -10.29 2.57 -20.84
C LEU A 94 -10.87 3.96 -20.48
N PRO A 95 -11.81 4.52 -21.26
CA PRO A 95 -12.53 5.72 -20.84
C PRO A 95 -13.50 5.39 -19.70
N SER A 96 -13.75 6.36 -18.82
CA SER A 96 -14.83 6.28 -17.84
C SER A 96 -16.22 6.37 -18.51
N PRO A 97 -17.23 5.57 -18.11
CA PRO A 97 -17.16 4.46 -17.15
C PRO A 97 -16.49 3.21 -17.76
N ALA A 98 -15.69 2.51 -16.96
CA ALA A 98 -14.93 1.34 -17.39
C ALA A 98 -15.39 0.04 -16.70
N VAL A 99 -15.07 -1.09 -17.30
CA VAL A 99 -15.05 -2.42 -16.65
C VAL A 99 -13.61 -2.89 -16.72
N LEU A 100 -12.98 -3.19 -15.58
CA LEU A 100 -11.63 -3.76 -15.61
C LEU A 100 -11.66 -5.09 -16.38
N PRO A 101 -10.60 -5.45 -17.12
CA PRO A 101 -10.51 -6.78 -17.71
C PRO A 101 -10.72 -7.83 -16.63
N MET A 102 -11.59 -8.81 -16.88
CA MET A 102 -11.95 -9.83 -15.91
C MET A 102 -12.31 -11.12 -16.64
N ARG A 103 -12.13 -12.27 -16.00
CA ARG A 103 -12.60 -13.56 -16.53
C ARG A 103 -14.15 -13.54 -16.62
N PRO A 104 -14.76 -14.31 -17.53
CA PRO A 104 -16.23 -14.41 -17.59
C PRO A 104 -16.88 -14.85 -16.27
N ASP A 105 -16.15 -15.64 -15.47
CA ASP A 105 -16.51 -16.21 -14.18
C ASP A 105 -15.63 -15.65 -13.05
N GLU A 106 -15.23 -14.38 -13.15
CA GLU A 106 -14.36 -13.73 -12.16
C GLU A 106 -14.93 -13.89 -10.74
N PRO A 107 -14.17 -14.51 -9.81
CA PRO A 107 -14.60 -14.67 -8.43
C PRO A 107 -14.59 -13.32 -7.69
N GLY A 108 -15.38 -13.24 -6.63
CA GLY A 108 -15.47 -12.04 -5.79
C GLY A 108 -16.79 -11.32 -5.91
N GLU A 109 -17.12 -10.53 -4.88
CA GLU A 109 -18.34 -9.73 -4.85
C GLU A 109 -18.20 -8.53 -5.80
N PRO A 110 -19.13 -8.28 -6.74
CA PRO A 110 -19.03 -7.14 -7.65
C PRO A 110 -18.93 -5.80 -6.92
N LEU A 111 -18.06 -4.91 -7.41
CA LEU A 111 -17.77 -3.61 -6.85
C LEU A 111 -17.75 -2.52 -7.93
N VAL A 112 -18.39 -1.39 -7.65
CA VAL A 112 -18.26 -0.15 -8.43
C VAL A 112 -17.46 0.87 -7.62
N VAL A 113 -16.40 1.40 -8.21
CA VAL A 113 -15.60 2.48 -7.64
C VAL A 113 -15.77 3.72 -8.49
N SER A 114 -16.12 4.85 -7.87
CA SER A 114 -16.29 6.12 -8.59
C SER A 114 -15.81 7.32 -7.78
N GLY A 115 -15.64 8.46 -8.44
CA GLY A 115 -15.28 9.70 -7.78
C GLY A 115 -14.75 10.73 -8.77
N THR A 116 -14.01 11.71 -8.25
CA THR A 116 -13.39 12.78 -9.04
C THR A 116 -11.89 12.86 -8.78
N VAL A 117 -11.09 13.10 -9.81
CA VAL A 117 -9.70 13.50 -9.68
C VAL A 117 -9.62 15.03 -9.75
N ARG A 118 -9.02 15.65 -8.74
CA ARG A 118 -8.90 17.11 -8.63
C ARG A 118 -7.58 17.55 -8.02
N THR A 119 -7.24 18.83 -8.11
CA THR A 119 -6.09 19.41 -7.41
C THR A 119 -6.41 19.70 -5.95
N THR A 120 -5.39 20.00 -5.13
CA THR A 120 -5.55 20.53 -3.76
C THR A 120 -6.32 21.86 -3.71
N ALA A 121 -6.37 22.62 -4.82
CA ALA A 121 -7.21 23.81 -4.96
C ALA A 121 -8.67 23.49 -5.33
N GLY A 122 -9.03 22.22 -5.53
CA GLY A 122 -10.37 21.77 -5.89
C GLY A 122 -10.68 21.77 -7.38
N THR A 123 -9.71 22.10 -8.25
CA THR A 123 -9.91 22.09 -9.71
C THR A 123 -10.02 20.66 -10.22
N PRO A 124 -11.12 20.26 -10.87
CA PRO A 124 -11.21 18.94 -11.49
C PRO A 124 -10.14 18.75 -12.58
N LEU A 125 -9.72 17.50 -12.79
CA LEU A 125 -8.63 17.15 -13.72
C LEU A 125 -9.15 16.23 -14.83
N PRO A 126 -9.60 16.80 -15.96
CA PRO A 126 -9.99 16.03 -17.14
C PRO A 126 -8.81 15.31 -17.79
N GLY A 127 -9.04 14.08 -18.26
CA GLY A 127 -7.98 13.28 -18.87
C GLY A 127 -6.90 12.81 -17.88
N ALA A 128 -7.13 12.94 -16.57
CA ALA A 128 -6.31 12.27 -15.58
C ALA A 128 -6.44 10.75 -15.76
N VAL A 129 -5.35 10.04 -15.45
CA VAL A 129 -5.26 8.58 -15.63
C VAL A 129 -5.09 7.94 -14.27
N LEU A 130 -5.98 7.00 -13.95
CA LEU A 130 -5.86 6.09 -12.81
C LEU A 130 -5.33 4.76 -13.34
N ASP A 131 -4.06 4.45 -13.10
CA ASP A 131 -3.50 3.12 -13.35
C ASP A 131 -3.83 2.21 -12.17
N VAL A 132 -4.81 1.33 -12.34
CA VAL A 132 -5.45 0.52 -11.31
C VAL A 132 -5.06 -0.94 -11.46
N TRP A 133 -4.72 -1.58 -10.34
CA TRP A 133 -4.55 -3.03 -10.25
C TRP A 133 -4.96 -3.55 -8.87
N GLN A 134 -5.35 -4.82 -8.80
CA GLN A 134 -5.66 -5.50 -7.55
C GLN A 134 -5.40 -7.00 -7.67
N ILE A 135 -5.34 -7.65 -6.51
CA ILE A 135 -5.39 -9.10 -6.37
C ILE A 135 -6.85 -9.56 -6.65
N ASP A 136 -7.00 -10.73 -7.24
CA ASP A 136 -8.33 -11.34 -7.40
C ASP A 136 -8.83 -11.95 -6.08
N ALA A 137 -10.05 -12.50 -6.08
CA ALA A 137 -10.65 -13.09 -4.89
C ALA A 137 -10.08 -14.47 -4.52
N ASP A 138 -9.20 -15.03 -5.35
CA ASP A 138 -8.45 -16.27 -5.09
C ASP A 138 -6.99 -15.98 -4.70
N ASP A 139 -6.71 -14.73 -4.31
CA ASP A 139 -5.42 -14.25 -3.83
C ASP A 139 -4.30 -14.28 -4.88
N VAL A 140 -4.63 -14.04 -6.16
CA VAL A 140 -3.65 -13.99 -7.26
C VAL A 140 -3.64 -12.65 -8.00
N TYR A 141 -2.45 -12.09 -8.19
CA TYR A 141 -2.19 -11.02 -9.14
C TYR A 141 -1.88 -11.60 -10.53
N SER A 142 -2.58 -11.09 -11.54
CA SER A 142 -2.35 -11.45 -12.93
C SER A 142 -1.00 -10.95 -13.48
N GLY A 143 -0.44 -11.68 -14.44
CA GLY A 143 0.71 -11.21 -15.24
C GLY A 143 2.05 -11.15 -14.49
N VAL A 144 2.11 -11.64 -13.26
CA VAL A 144 3.33 -11.76 -12.44
C VAL A 144 3.40 -13.14 -11.80
N ASP A 145 4.59 -13.56 -11.39
CA ASP A 145 4.80 -14.77 -10.61
C ASP A 145 5.52 -14.45 -9.30
N SER A 146 5.69 -15.44 -8.43
CA SER A 146 6.29 -15.29 -7.11
C SER A 146 7.71 -14.66 -7.16
N SER A 147 8.44 -14.82 -8.27
CA SER A 147 9.79 -14.23 -8.40
C SER A 147 9.78 -12.71 -8.54
N ALA A 148 8.67 -12.12 -9.00
CA ALA A 148 8.50 -10.67 -9.09
C ALA A 148 8.42 -9.99 -7.71
N PHE A 149 8.11 -10.75 -6.66
CA PHE A 149 7.94 -10.25 -5.30
C PHE A 149 9.24 -10.27 -4.49
N LEU A 150 10.32 -10.84 -5.04
CA LEU A 150 11.61 -10.87 -4.35
C LEU A 150 12.05 -9.44 -3.95
N PRO A 151 12.50 -9.27 -2.71
CA PRO A 151 12.87 -10.31 -1.76
C PRO A 151 11.78 -10.76 -0.79
N LEU A 152 10.55 -10.26 -0.95
CA LEU A 152 9.43 -10.76 -0.17
C LEU A 152 9.02 -12.13 -0.69
N ASP A 153 8.63 -13.01 0.22
CA ASP A 153 8.05 -14.30 -0.12
C ASP A 153 6.53 -14.10 -0.23
N ILE A 154 6.03 -13.78 -1.41
CA ILE A 154 4.58 -13.63 -1.66
C ILE A 154 4.18 -14.71 -2.66
N PRO A 155 3.41 -15.73 -2.24
CA PRO A 155 2.91 -16.75 -3.14
C PRO A 155 2.04 -16.13 -4.23
N ASN A 156 2.36 -16.41 -5.49
CA ASN A 156 1.57 -15.97 -6.63
C ASN A 156 1.81 -16.88 -7.84
N ASP A 157 0.76 -17.59 -8.26
CA ASP A 157 0.74 -18.38 -9.49
C ASP A 157 -0.37 -17.88 -10.42
N SER A 158 0.00 -17.04 -11.38
CA SER A 158 -0.94 -16.48 -12.37
C SER A 158 -1.16 -17.38 -13.58
N THR A 159 -0.75 -18.65 -13.52
CA THR A 159 -0.95 -19.60 -14.62
C THR A 159 -2.44 -19.74 -14.95
N GLY A 160 -2.80 -19.49 -16.21
CA GLY A 160 -4.18 -19.56 -16.68
C GLY A 160 -5.02 -18.31 -16.42
N ILE A 161 -4.48 -17.29 -15.74
CA ILE A 161 -5.13 -15.99 -15.55
C ILE A 161 -4.71 -15.05 -16.68
N PRO A 162 -5.64 -14.35 -17.37
CA PRO A 162 -5.28 -13.36 -18.38
C PRO A 162 -4.33 -12.29 -17.83
N THR A 163 -3.30 -11.92 -18.60
CA THR A 163 -2.20 -11.03 -18.14
C THR A 163 -2.65 -9.74 -17.46
N TYR A 164 -3.75 -9.13 -17.95
CA TYR A 164 -4.28 -7.87 -17.43
C TYR A 164 -5.57 -8.03 -16.62
N ASN A 165 -5.88 -9.24 -16.13
CA ASN A 165 -7.04 -9.48 -15.28
C ASN A 165 -6.99 -8.54 -14.05
N LEU A 166 -8.08 -7.81 -13.82
CA LEU A 166 -8.25 -6.77 -12.80
C LEU A 166 -7.22 -5.62 -12.87
N ARG A 167 -6.77 -5.27 -14.10
CA ARG A 167 -5.82 -4.17 -14.35
C ARG A 167 -6.25 -3.26 -15.49
N ALA A 168 -6.30 -1.95 -15.28
CA ALA A 168 -6.53 -0.99 -16.36
C ALA A 168 -6.04 0.42 -16.01
N ARG A 169 -5.82 1.22 -17.06
CA ARG A 169 -5.65 2.66 -16.96
C ARG A 169 -6.98 3.34 -17.30
N VAL A 170 -7.69 3.83 -16.28
CA VAL A 170 -8.98 4.49 -16.44
C VAL A 170 -8.79 5.99 -16.62
N VAL A 171 -9.36 6.56 -17.68
CA VAL A 171 -9.24 7.98 -18.02
C VAL A 171 -10.47 8.75 -17.54
N THR A 172 -10.25 9.84 -16.81
CA THR A 172 -11.33 10.71 -16.32
C THR A 172 -12.03 11.47 -17.44
N ASP A 173 -13.30 11.78 -17.24
CA ASP A 173 -14.11 12.56 -18.18
C ASP A 173 -13.81 14.07 -18.13
N VAL A 174 -14.60 14.87 -18.85
CA VAL A 174 -14.46 16.34 -18.95
C VAL A 174 -14.66 17.08 -17.63
N ASP A 175 -15.29 16.45 -16.64
CA ASP A 175 -15.51 16.98 -15.29
C ASP A 175 -14.51 16.36 -14.28
N GLY A 176 -13.51 15.62 -14.76
CA GLY A 176 -12.54 14.91 -13.92
C GLY A 176 -13.12 13.69 -13.20
N ARG A 177 -14.31 13.23 -13.57
CA ARG A 177 -14.97 12.08 -12.92
C ARG A 177 -14.45 10.77 -13.48
N TYR A 178 -14.45 9.74 -12.65
CA TYR A 178 -14.16 8.37 -13.04
C TYR A 178 -15.18 7.41 -12.44
N GLU A 179 -15.40 6.30 -13.14
CA GLU A 179 -16.09 5.12 -12.65
C GLU A 179 -15.43 3.88 -13.26
N PHE A 180 -15.18 2.86 -12.44
CA PHE A 180 -14.83 1.54 -12.95
C PHE A 180 -15.51 0.43 -12.15
N ARG A 181 -15.83 -0.66 -12.87
CA ARG A 181 -16.40 -1.89 -12.32
C ARG A 181 -15.30 -2.94 -12.15
N THR A 182 -15.29 -3.57 -10.99
CA THR A 182 -14.37 -4.63 -10.57
C THR A 182 -15.08 -5.58 -9.58
N VAL A 183 -14.33 -6.36 -8.82
CA VAL A 183 -14.77 -7.16 -7.68
C VAL A 183 -14.05 -6.70 -6.41
N MET A 184 -14.62 -6.99 -5.25
CA MET A 184 -13.91 -6.89 -3.97
C MET A 184 -12.61 -7.71 -4.05
N PRO A 185 -11.44 -7.15 -3.69
CA PRO A 185 -10.18 -7.86 -3.77
C PRO A 185 -10.09 -8.98 -2.74
N GLY A 186 -9.23 -9.97 -3.01
CA GLY A 186 -8.76 -10.94 -2.03
C GLY A 186 -7.70 -10.37 -1.08
N THR A 187 -6.99 -11.27 -0.40
CA THR A 187 -6.00 -10.99 0.63
C THR A 187 -4.59 -11.34 0.15
N GLU A 188 -3.68 -10.37 0.20
CA GLU A 188 -2.25 -10.64 -0.06
C GLU A 188 -1.59 -11.16 1.23
N THR A 189 -1.01 -12.36 1.17
CA THR A 189 -0.32 -12.99 2.31
C THR A 189 1.19 -12.84 2.17
N PHE A 190 1.85 -12.35 3.22
CA PHE A 190 3.28 -12.47 3.37
C PHE A 190 3.59 -13.92 3.77
N GLY A 191 4.43 -14.59 2.98
CA GLY A 191 5.01 -15.91 3.25
C GLY A 191 5.92 -15.87 4.46
N LEU A 192 5.32 -15.72 5.63
CA LEU A 192 5.97 -15.84 6.93
C LEU A 192 5.78 -17.28 7.41
N PRO A 193 6.80 -18.15 7.30
CA PRO A 193 6.63 -19.55 7.65
C PRO A 193 6.27 -19.67 9.15
N PRO A 194 5.39 -20.62 9.51
CA PRO A 194 5.08 -20.88 10.92
C PRO A 194 6.33 -21.33 11.67
N ASP A 195 6.31 -21.20 13.00
CA ASP A 195 7.37 -21.69 13.89
C ASP A 195 8.76 -21.08 13.63
N THR A 196 8.81 -19.85 13.12
CA THR A 196 10.05 -19.09 12.93
C THR A 196 10.21 -17.95 13.94
N PRO A 197 11.43 -17.47 14.21
CA PRO A 197 11.66 -16.34 15.11
C PRO A 197 10.86 -15.08 14.72
N LEU A 198 10.76 -14.77 13.44
CA LEU A 198 9.98 -13.61 12.97
C LEU A 198 8.48 -13.80 13.22
N THR A 199 7.91 -14.94 12.86
CA THR A 199 6.48 -15.24 13.11
C THR A 199 6.15 -15.27 14.60
N THR A 200 7.08 -15.75 15.43
CA THR A 200 6.94 -15.70 16.90
C THR A 200 6.74 -14.27 17.42
N LEU A 201 7.49 -13.29 16.87
CA LEU A 201 7.28 -11.88 17.23
C LEU A 201 5.93 -11.35 16.71
N VAL A 202 5.58 -11.66 15.47
CA VAL A 202 4.30 -11.25 14.84
C VAL A 202 3.11 -11.72 15.68
N ASP A 203 3.12 -13.00 16.08
CA ASP A 203 2.08 -13.59 16.92
C ASP A 203 2.03 -12.95 18.31
N ALA A 204 3.19 -12.73 18.94
CA ALA A 204 3.28 -12.08 20.25
C ALA A 204 2.72 -10.65 20.23
N LEU A 205 2.90 -9.94 19.12
CA LEU A 205 2.34 -8.60 18.88
C LEU A 205 0.87 -8.63 18.44
N ARG A 206 0.29 -9.82 18.23
CA ARG A 206 -1.06 -10.02 17.68
C ARG A 206 -1.25 -9.35 16.31
N LEU A 207 -0.17 -9.32 15.54
CA LEU A 207 -0.18 -8.86 14.17
C LEU A 207 -0.47 -10.04 13.23
N GLN A 208 -0.67 -9.75 11.95
CA GLN A 208 -1.00 -10.71 10.91
C GLN A 208 -0.03 -10.55 9.74
N GLY A 209 0.47 -11.68 9.22
CA GLY A 209 1.26 -11.76 8.00
C GLY A 209 0.44 -11.58 6.72
N MET A 210 -0.60 -10.73 6.75
CA MET A 210 -1.50 -10.48 5.64
C MET A 210 -1.71 -8.98 5.50
N ARG A 211 -1.93 -8.51 4.28
CA ARG A 211 -2.27 -7.13 3.99
C ARG A 211 -3.79 -6.95 3.99
N PRO A 212 -4.30 -5.80 4.45
CA PRO A 212 -5.72 -5.50 4.36
C PRO A 212 -6.17 -5.52 2.91
N LEU A 213 -7.45 -5.81 2.66
CA LEU A 213 -8.07 -5.71 1.35
C LEU A 213 -7.76 -4.35 0.73
N HIS A 214 -7.26 -4.34 -0.50
CA HIS A 214 -6.85 -3.08 -1.14
C HIS A 214 -6.94 -3.10 -2.66
N ILE A 215 -7.14 -1.92 -3.23
CA ILE A 215 -7.00 -1.65 -4.67
C ILE A 215 -5.89 -0.63 -4.85
N HIS A 216 -4.88 -0.97 -5.64
CA HIS A 216 -3.80 -0.05 -5.94
C HIS A 216 -4.21 0.96 -7.02
N SER A 217 -3.66 2.17 -6.92
CA SER A 217 -3.80 3.17 -7.98
C SER A 217 -2.57 4.05 -8.07
N ILE A 218 -2.13 4.32 -9.29
CA ILE A 218 -1.27 5.47 -9.60
C ILE A 218 -2.06 6.48 -10.41
N VAL A 219 -2.31 7.64 -9.80
CA VAL A 219 -3.11 8.71 -10.37
C VAL A 219 -2.19 9.79 -10.91
N SER A 220 -2.33 10.10 -12.20
CA SER A 220 -1.50 11.07 -12.89
C SER A 220 -2.34 12.03 -13.72
N ALA A 221 -1.89 13.28 -13.79
CA ALA A 221 -2.51 14.31 -14.62
C ALA A 221 -1.43 15.30 -15.07
N ALA A 222 -1.62 15.91 -16.24
CA ALA A 222 -0.70 16.93 -16.72
C ALA A 222 -0.60 18.10 -15.71
N GLY A 223 0.63 18.53 -15.42
CA GLY A 223 0.89 19.61 -14.46
C GLY A 223 0.75 19.24 -12.98
N CYS A 224 0.51 17.97 -12.65
CA CYS A 224 0.44 17.47 -11.27
C CYS A 224 1.55 16.47 -10.96
N LEU A 225 1.90 16.33 -9.69
CA LEU A 225 2.73 15.25 -9.19
C LEU A 225 1.93 13.94 -9.21
N PRO A 226 2.45 12.84 -9.76
CA PRO A 226 1.76 11.56 -9.71
C PRO A 226 1.60 11.07 -8.27
N LEU A 227 0.43 10.56 -7.93
CA LEU A 227 0.12 9.97 -6.63
C LEU A 227 0.09 8.45 -6.76
N THR A 228 0.98 7.76 -6.07
CA THR A 228 0.82 6.33 -5.76
C THR A 228 0.01 6.20 -4.48
N THR A 229 -1.05 5.40 -4.51
CA THR A 229 -1.92 5.21 -3.35
C THR A 229 -2.65 3.86 -3.41
N GLN A 230 -3.39 3.57 -2.36
CA GLN A 230 -4.23 2.38 -2.23
C GLN A 230 -5.58 2.77 -1.61
N ILE A 231 -6.64 2.12 -2.05
CA ILE A 231 -7.97 2.18 -1.43
C ILE A 231 -8.09 0.97 -0.52
N TYR A 232 -8.34 1.18 0.78
CA TYR A 232 -8.62 0.11 1.74
C TYR A 232 -10.10 0.10 2.10
N PHE A 233 -10.57 -0.99 2.73
CA PHE A 233 -12.00 -1.18 3.00
C PHE A 233 -12.31 -1.17 4.48
N ASP A 234 -13.40 -0.47 4.82
CA ASP A 234 -13.95 -0.46 6.17
C ASP A 234 -14.49 -1.84 6.56
N GLY A 235 -14.38 -2.17 7.85
CA GLY A 235 -14.76 -3.48 8.40
C GLY A 235 -13.75 -4.61 8.19
N ASP A 236 -12.66 -4.38 7.44
CA ASP A 236 -11.56 -5.33 7.36
C ASP A 236 -10.70 -5.28 8.64
N PRO A 237 -10.61 -6.38 9.42
CA PRO A 237 -9.82 -6.41 10.64
C PRO A 237 -8.32 -6.14 10.41
N LEU A 238 -7.79 -6.49 9.23
CA LEU A 238 -6.37 -6.38 8.91
C LEU A 238 -5.88 -4.94 8.86
N VAL A 239 -6.77 -3.97 8.63
CA VAL A 239 -6.46 -2.52 8.64
C VAL A 239 -5.74 -2.10 9.93
N THR A 240 -6.01 -2.79 11.04
CA THR A 240 -5.44 -2.51 12.36
C THR A 240 -4.39 -3.52 12.84
N SER A 241 -4.22 -4.63 12.14
CA SER A 241 -3.39 -5.76 12.60
C SER A 241 -2.35 -6.22 11.60
N THR A 242 -2.21 -5.60 10.42
CA THR A 242 -1.17 -5.99 9.46
C THR A 242 0.25 -5.71 9.98
N VAL A 243 1.18 -6.65 9.73
CA VAL A 243 2.59 -6.54 10.13
C VAL A 243 3.35 -5.42 9.40
N GLU A 244 2.87 -4.99 8.24
CA GLU A 244 3.46 -3.91 7.42
C GLU A 244 3.31 -2.51 8.06
N GLY A 245 2.46 -2.41 9.09
CA GLY A 245 2.22 -1.20 9.85
C GLY A 245 0.89 -0.51 9.50
N ALA A 246 0.61 0.57 10.22
CA ALA A 246 -0.71 1.20 10.21
C ALA A 246 -1.15 1.67 8.81
N VAL A 247 -2.44 1.46 8.53
CA VAL A 247 -3.13 2.08 7.39
C VAL A 247 -3.69 3.45 7.84
N PRO A 248 -3.48 4.53 7.06
CA PRO A 248 -4.11 5.81 7.32
C PRO A 248 -5.63 5.66 7.30
N ALA A 249 -6.32 6.10 8.35
CA ALA A 249 -7.78 6.04 8.42
C ALA A 249 -8.47 6.71 7.22
N ALA A 250 -7.87 7.77 6.68
CA ALA A 250 -8.37 8.46 5.50
C ALA A 250 -8.25 7.66 4.18
N ALA A 251 -7.48 6.57 4.16
CA ALA A 251 -7.39 5.65 3.02
C ALA A 251 -8.41 4.50 3.10
N VAL A 252 -9.03 4.30 4.27
CA VAL A 252 -10.10 3.32 4.50
C VAL A 252 -11.43 3.87 4.01
N LYS A 253 -12.16 3.10 3.19
CA LYS A 253 -13.41 3.51 2.56
C LYS A 253 -14.53 2.54 2.90
N SER A 254 -15.66 3.09 3.33
CA SER A 254 -16.88 2.34 3.45
C SER A 254 -17.47 2.08 2.07
N THR A 255 -18.00 0.88 1.91
CA THR A 255 -18.79 0.49 0.75
C THR A 255 -20.26 0.44 1.14
N THR A 256 -21.13 0.79 0.22
CA THR A 256 -22.58 0.64 0.38
C THR A 256 -23.07 -0.54 -0.44
N ARG A 257 -24.08 -1.25 0.10
CA ARG A 257 -24.78 -2.32 -0.60
C ARG A 257 -26.25 -1.93 -0.70
N GLU A 258 -26.64 -1.42 -1.87
CA GLU A 258 -28.05 -1.10 -2.12
C GLU A 258 -28.85 -2.39 -2.34
N PRO A 259 -30.05 -2.57 -1.74
CA PRO A 259 -30.82 -3.81 -1.85
C PRO A 259 -31.12 -4.25 -3.28
N ASP A 260 -31.27 -3.29 -4.18
CA ASP A 260 -31.68 -3.52 -5.57
C ASP A 260 -30.48 -3.61 -6.54
N ARG A 261 -29.25 -3.46 -6.05
CA ARG A 261 -28.04 -3.52 -6.88
C ARG A 261 -27.29 -4.83 -6.66
N PRO A 262 -26.84 -5.50 -7.73
CA PRO A 262 -26.05 -6.73 -7.60
C PRO A 262 -24.57 -6.47 -7.26
N HIS A 263 -24.23 -5.28 -6.75
CA HIS A 263 -22.86 -4.86 -6.46
C HIS A 263 -22.78 -3.97 -5.23
N ARG A 264 -21.61 -3.96 -4.59
CA ARG A 264 -21.20 -2.90 -3.66
C ARG A 264 -20.74 -1.68 -4.43
N SER A 265 -20.82 -0.51 -3.82
CA SER A 265 -20.24 0.71 -4.37
C SER A 265 -19.42 1.47 -3.34
N LEU A 266 -18.40 2.19 -3.78
CA LEU A 266 -17.69 3.17 -2.98
C LEU A 266 -17.39 4.42 -3.80
N THR A 267 -17.40 5.58 -3.14
CA THR A 267 -16.99 6.85 -3.72
C THR A 267 -15.69 7.33 -3.10
N TYR A 268 -14.71 7.68 -3.93
CA TYR A 268 -13.44 8.23 -3.47
C TYR A 268 -12.88 9.29 -4.43
N ASP A 269 -12.64 10.50 -3.92
CA ASP A 269 -11.97 11.54 -4.67
C ASP A 269 -10.45 11.47 -4.49
N PHE A 270 -9.72 11.51 -5.60
CA PHE A 270 -8.27 11.65 -5.60
C PHE A 270 -7.88 13.11 -5.68
N VAL A 271 -7.01 13.55 -4.77
CA VAL A 271 -6.56 14.94 -4.69
C VAL A 271 -5.06 15.01 -4.95
N LEU A 272 -4.68 15.58 -6.09
CA LEU A 272 -3.29 15.71 -6.55
C LEU A 272 -2.68 17.07 -6.20
N ARG A 273 -1.37 17.08 -5.96
CA ARG A 273 -0.57 18.31 -5.83
C ARG A 273 -0.12 18.82 -7.20
N PRO A 274 -0.27 20.11 -7.50
CA PRO A 274 0.36 20.71 -8.69
C PRO A 274 1.89 20.59 -8.64
N ALA A 275 2.52 20.33 -9.77
CA ALA A 275 3.99 20.16 -9.85
C ALA A 275 4.77 21.44 -9.53
N SER A 276 4.15 22.61 -9.65
CA SER A 276 4.76 23.92 -9.37
C SER A 276 4.92 24.26 -7.88
N GLN A 277 4.42 23.41 -6.96
CA GLN A 277 4.51 23.66 -5.51
C GLN A 277 5.79 23.11 -4.84
N ILE A 278 6.69 22.46 -5.59
CA ILE A 278 8.01 22.05 -5.06
C ILE A 278 9.05 23.13 -5.36
N ASN A 279 9.00 24.24 -4.64
CA ASN A 279 10.21 25.06 -4.45
C ASN A 279 10.85 24.59 -3.14
N HIS A 280 11.98 23.90 -3.27
CA HIS A 280 12.84 23.48 -2.16
C HIS A 280 13.40 24.67 -1.38
#